data_AF-A0A959GUF8-F1
#
_entry.id   AF-A0A959GUF8-F1
#
_cell.length_a   1.000
_cell.length_b   1.000
_cell.length_c   1.000
_cell.angle_alpha   90.00
_cell.angle_beta   90.00
_cell.angle_gamma   90.00
#
_symmetry.space_group_name_H-M   'P 1'
#
loop_
_entity.id
_entity.type
_entity.pdbx_description
1 polymer ?
#
loop_
_entity_poly.entity_id
_entity_poly.type
_entity_poly.pdbx_seq_one_letter_code
_entity_poly.pdbx_strand_id
1 'polypeptide(L)'
;MNHLRHEQSPYLRQHADNPVDWHPWGDAALQLARRLERPILISIGYSTCHWCHVMARESFEDEQVAAYMNEYFVNIKADREERPDLDALYMAACEAITGRGGWPLNVFLTPEGNP
;
A
#
# COMPACT_ATOMS: atom_id res chain seq x y z
N MET A 1 3.05 -4.10 13.59
CA MET A 1 4.50 -4.43 13.48
C MET A 1 4.71 -4.82 12.03
N ASN A 2 5.50 -4.06 11.28
CA ASN A 2 5.62 -4.18 9.83
C ASN A 2 5.99 -5.61 9.35
N HIS A 3 5.33 -6.07 8.28
CA HIS A 3 5.40 -7.45 7.79
C HIS A 3 6.28 -7.63 6.53
N LEU A 4 6.94 -6.58 6.03
CA LEU A 4 7.64 -6.62 4.74
C LEU A 4 9.08 -7.15 4.80
N ARG A 5 9.64 -7.38 6.00
CA ARG A 5 11.06 -7.74 6.19
C ARG A 5 11.48 -9.02 5.44
N HIS A 6 10.54 -9.93 5.21
CA HIS A 6 10.79 -11.24 4.60
C HIS A 6 10.27 -11.37 3.15
N GLU A 7 9.79 -10.28 2.56
CA GLU A 7 9.38 -10.27 1.16
C GLU A 7 10.57 -10.44 0.21
N GLN A 8 10.31 -11.03 -0.97
CA GLN A 8 11.36 -11.22 -1.98
C GLN A 8 11.71 -9.89 -2.64
N SER A 9 10.70 -9.08 -2.95
CA SER A 9 10.84 -7.74 -3.54
C SER A 9 11.84 -6.89 -2.74
N PRO A 10 12.92 -6.42 -3.38
CA PRO A 10 13.79 -5.39 -2.81
C PRO A 10 13.03 -4.09 -2.51
N TYR A 11 12.04 -3.73 -3.33
CA TYR A 11 11.21 -2.54 -3.12
C TYR A 11 10.37 -2.66 -1.85
N LEU A 12 9.71 -3.79 -1.60
CA LEU A 12 8.94 -3.99 -0.37
C LEU A 12 9.84 -3.99 0.87
N ARG A 13 10.99 -4.66 0.81
CA ARG A 13 11.95 -4.70 1.93
C ARG A 13 12.51 -3.33 2.29
N GLN A 14 12.61 -2.39 1.33
CA GLN A 14 13.01 -1.02 1.61
C GLN A 14 12.05 -0.33 2.59
N HIS A 15 10.78 -0.75 2.66
CA HIS A 15 9.76 -0.21 3.55
C HIS A 15 9.60 -1.00 4.86
N ALA A 16 10.44 -2.01 5.12
CA ALA A 16 10.29 -2.92 6.26
C ALA A 16 10.53 -2.26 7.62
N ASP A 17 11.24 -1.14 7.65
CA ASP A 17 11.56 -0.38 8.86
C ASP A 17 10.67 0.87 9.00
N ASN A 18 9.74 1.12 8.08
CA ASN A 18 8.77 2.21 8.20
C ASN A 18 7.85 2.00 9.41
N PRO A 19 7.48 3.08 10.13
CA PRO A 19 6.53 3.02 11.25
C PRO A 19 5.11 2.59 10.82
N VAL A 20 4.76 2.76 9.54
CA VAL A 20 3.51 2.22 9.00
C VAL A 20 3.52 0.69 9.10
N ASP A 21 2.42 0.13 9.59
CA ASP A 21 2.20 -1.30 9.75
C ASP A 21 1.85 -1.95 8.40
N TRP A 22 2.83 -1.99 7.50
CA TRP A 22 2.64 -2.51 6.16
C TRP A 22 2.46 -4.02 6.17
N HIS A 23 1.43 -4.48 5.45
CA HIS A 23 1.25 -5.84 5.01
C HIS A 23 1.57 -5.99 3.52
N PRO A 24 2.12 -7.14 3.08
CA PRO A 24 2.09 -7.48 1.66
C PRO A 24 0.65 -7.77 1.24
N TRP A 25 0.37 -7.66 -0.06
CA TRP A 25 -0.92 -8.09 -0.58
C TRP A 25 -1.11 -9.60 -0.39
N GLY A 26 -2.24 -10.01 0.17
CA GLY A 26 -2.61 -11.42 0.29
C GLY A 26 -3.79 -11.66 1.23
N ASP A 27 -4.21 -12.92 1.34
CA ASP A 27 -5.39 -13.32 2.12
C ASP A 27 -5.30 -12.89 3.59
N ALA A 28 -4.10 -12.90 4.18
CA ALA A 28 -3.90 -12.48 5.57
C ALA A 28 -4.29 -11.00 5.79
N ALA A 29 -3.91 -10.11 4.88
CA ALA A 29 -4.23 -8.69 4.96
C ALA A 29 -5.73 -8.44 4.71
N LEU A 30 -6.32 -9.13 3.73
CA LEU A 30 -7.75 -9.02 3.43
C LEU A 30 -8.62 -9.56 4.57
N GLN A 31 -8.23 -10.69 5.17
CA GLN A 31 -8.92 -11.24 6.35
C GLN A 31 -8.79 -10.32 7.56
N LEU A 32 -7.62 -9.68 7.75
CA LEU A 32 -7.44 -8.69 8.81
C LEU A 32 -8.40 -7.50 8.63
N ALA A 33 -8.48 -6.95 7.41
CA ALA A 33 -9.38 -5.84 7.11
C ALA A 33 -10.85 -6.18 7.42
N ARG A 34 -11.30 -7.37 6.99
CA ARG A 34 -12.65 -7.87 7.30
C ARG A 34 -12.88 -8.05 8.80
N ARG A 35 -11.94 -8.66 9.51
CA ARG A 35 -12.05 -8.92 10.95
C ARG A 35 -12.09 -7.63 11.75
N LEU A 36 -11.34 -6.61 11.34
CA LEU A 36 -11.28 -5.32 12.01
C LEU A 36 -12.37 -4.35 11.53
N GLU A 37 -13.14 -4.71 10.49
CA GLU A 37 -14.08 -3.83 9.81
C GLU A 37 -13.45 -2.49 9.39
N ARG A 38 -12.18 -2.55 8.97
CA ARG A 38 -11.38 -1.37 8.60
C ARG A 38 -11.13 -1.31 7.10
N PRO A 39 -11.22 -0.12 6.49
CA PRO A 39 -10.84 0.05 5.10
C PRO A 39 -9.36 -0.28 4.89
N ILE A 40 -9.02 -0.64 3.65
CA ILE A 40 -7.65 -0.90 3.24
C ILE A 40 -7.12 0.36 2.58
N LEU A 41 -5.88 0.73 2.91
CA LEU A 41 -5.10 1.65 2.10
C LEU A 41 -4.04 0.83 1.37
N ILE A 42 -4.21 0.65 0.05
CA ILE A 42 -3.19 0.02 -0.79
C ILE A 42 -2.30 1.09 -1.42
N SER A 43 -0.98 0.95 -1.24
CA SER A 43 0.05 1.80 -1.85
C SER A 43 0.92 0.96 -2.79
N ILE A 44 0.75 1.15 -4.10
CA ILE A 44 1.47 0.45 -5.16
C ILE A 44 2.59 1.33 -5.70
N GLY A 45 3.78 0.76 -5.81
CA GLY A 45 4.95 1.43 -6.38
C GLY A 45 5.96 0.43 -6.93
N TYR A 46 7.16 0.93 -7.26
CA TYR A 46 8.25 0.12 -7.79
C TYR A 46 9.60 0.81 -7.51
N SER A 47 10.68 0.05 -7.62
CA SER A 47 12.03 0.43 -7.17
C SER A 47 12.57 1.73 -7.79
N THR A 48 12.25 2.03 -9.05
CA THR A 48 12.77 3.20 -9.80
C THR A 48 11.80 4.39 -9.85
N CYS A 49 10.70 4.34 -9.08
CA CYS A 49 9.69 5.40 -9.02
C CYS A 49 10.15 6.57 -8.13
N HIS A 50 10.46 7.73 -8.73
CA HIS A 50 10.91 8.91 -7.98
C HIS A 50 9.90 9.35 -6.91
N TRP A 51 8.63 9.52 -7.28
CA TRP A 51 7.60 10.00 -6.36
C TRP A 51 7.24 8.98 -5.27
N CYS A 52 7.49 7.69 -5.50
CA CYS A 52 7.30 6.66 -4.49
C CYS A 52 8.32 6.83 -3.35
N HIS A 53 9.57 7.17 -3.68
CA HIS A 53 10.61 7.48 -2.69
C HIS A 53 10.33 8.78 -1.94
N VAL A 54 9.85 9.81 -2.64
CA VAL A 54 9.44 11.08 -2.00
C VAL A 54 8.32 10.83 -0.98
N MET A 55 7.25 10.12 -1.36
CA MET A 55 6.15 9.80 -0.46
C MET A 55 6.57 8.91 0.72
N ALA A 56 7.51 7.99 0.49
CA ALA A 56 8.04 7.16 1.57
C ALA A 56 8.71 8.01 2.65
N ARG A 57 9.63 8.88 2.24
CA ARG A 57 10.39 9.75 3.14
C ARG A 57 9.52 10.80 3.83
N GLU A 58 8.58 11.40 3.10
CA GLU A 58 7.80 12.55 3.60
C GLU A 58 6.51 12.15 4.30
N SER A 59 6.10 10.88 4.22
CA SER A 59 4.84 10.43 4.82
C SER A 59 4.96 9.07 5.51
N PHE A 60 5.47 8.05 4.82
CA PHE A 60 5.49 6.70 5.39
C PHE A 60 6.57 6.48 6.45
N GLU A 61 7.56 7.36 6.54
CA GLU A 61 8.59 7.40 7.60
C GLU A 61 8.21 8.32 8.77
N ASP A 62 7.17 9.16 8.61
CA ASP A 62 6.71 10.06 9.66
C ASP A 62 5.84 9.30 10.69
N GLU A 63 6.19 9.42 11.98
CA GLU A 63 5.52 8.69 13.05
C GLU A 63 4.06 9.12 13.26
N GLN A 64 3.73 10.40 13.04
CA GLN A 64 2.36 10.89 13.26
C GLN A 64 1.44 10.43 12.14
N VAL A 65 1.89 10.53 10.89
CA VAL A 65 1.18 10.01 9.73
C VAL A 65 1.02 8.50 9.84
N ALA A 66 2.07 7.77 10.22
CA ALA A 66 2.01 6.34 10.40
C ALA A 66 1.07 5.91 11.53
N ALA A 67 1.07 6.63 12.67
CA ALA A 67 0.15 6.36 13.77
C ALA A 67 -1.31 6.50 13.31
N TYR A 68 -1.63 7.58 12.59
CA TYR A 68 -2.96 7.76 12.00
C TYR A 68 -3.29 6.62 11.02
N MET A 69 -2.38 6.30 10.10
CA MET A 69 -2.58 5.21 9.14
C MET A 69 -2.84 3.87 9.84
N ASN A 70 -2.09 3.56 10.89
CA ASN A 70 -2.16 2.33 11.66
C ASN A 70 -3.39 2.26 12.57
N GLU A 71 -4.00 3.40 12.91
CA GLU A 71 -5.25 3.47 13.67
C GLU A 71 -6.47 3.23 12.77
N TYR A 72 -6.46 3.76 11.54
CA TYR A 72 -7.67 3.79 10.70
C TYR A 72 -7.68 2.78 9.55
N PHE A 73 -6.53 2.36 9.00
CA PHE A 73 -6.48 1.49 7.81
C PHE A 73 -5.72 0.18 8.02
N VAL A 74 -6.10 -0.86 7.30
CA VAL A 74 -5.16 -1.95 7.02
C VAL A 74 -4.27 -1.50 5.87
N ASN A 75 -3.00 -1.24 6.17
CA ASN A 75 -2.04 -0.68 5.22
C ASN A 75 -1.40 -1.80 4.40
N ILE A 76 -1.59 -1.78 3.08
CA ILE A 76 -0.99 -2.75 2.16
C ILE A 76 0.03 -2.07 1.26
N LYS A 77 1.24 -2.61 1.20
CA LYS A 77 2.28 -2.22 0.23
C LYS A 77 2.34 -3.28 -0.86
N ALA A 78 2.30 -2.86 -2.13
CA ALA A 78 2.45 -3.76 -3.27
C ALA A 78 3.55 -3.27 -4.21
N ASP A 79 4.31 -4.22 -4.75
CA ASP A 79 5.29 -3.99 -5.80
C ASP A 79 4.63 -4.25 -7.16
N ARG A 80 4.61 -3.22 -8.01
CA ARG A 80 4.11 -3.31 -9.38
C ARG A 80 4.91 -4.32 -10.21
N GLU A 81 6.21 -4.45 -9.96
CA GLU A 81 7.09 -5.35 -10.73
C GLU A 81 6.76 -6.82 -10.44
N GLU A 82 6.33 -7.14 -9.22
CA GLU A 82 5.89 -8.49 -8.83
C GLU A 82 4.39 -8.73 -9.08
N ARG A 83 3.55 -7.68 -8.96
CA ARG A 83 2.09 -7.74 -9.09
C ARG A 83 1.54 -6.74 -10.11
N PRO A 84 1.89 -6.88 -11.40
CA PRO A 84 1.37 -6.00 -12.46
C PRO A 84 -0.14 -6.15 -12.66
N ASP A 85 -0.72 -7.27 -12.21
CA ASP A 85 -2.16 -7.53 -12.22
C ASP A 85 -2.92 -6.58 -11.25
N LEU A 86 -2.40 -6.41 -10.03
CA LEU A 86 -2.98 -5.48 -9.06
C LEU A 86 -2.80 -4.03 -9.49
N ASP A 87 -1.62 -3.71 -10.01
CA ASP A 87 -1.30 -2.38 -10.53
C ASP A 87 -2.29 -1.97 -11.62
N ALA A 88 -2.50 -2.82 -12.62
CA ALA A 88 -3.42 -2.54 -13.72
C ALA A 88 -4.87 -2.37 -13.23
N LEU A 89 -5.33 -3.24 -12.33
CA LEU A 89 -6.68 -3.18 -11.77
C LEU A 89 -6.94 -1.84 -11.05
N TYR A 90 -6.04 -1.47 -10.13
CA TYR A 90 -6.23 -0.28 -9.30
C TYR A 90 -5.88 1.01 -10.04
N MET A 91 -5.00 0.95 -11.05
CA MET A 91 -4.77 2.09 -11.95
C MET A 91 -6.03 2.41 -12.75
N ALA A 92 -6.67 1.38 -13.33
CA ALA A 92 -7.92 1.56 -14.06
C ALA A 92 -9.04 2.14 -13.16
N ALA A 93 -9.14 1.68 -11.92
CA ALA A 93 -10.07 2.24 -10.95
C ALA A 93 -9.75 3.72 -10.63
N CYS A 94 -8.48 4.06 -10.38
CA CYS A 94 -8.04 5.42 -10.11
C CYS A 94 -8.32 6.37 -11.29
N GLU A 95 -8.04 5.92 -12.51
CA GLU A 95 -8.32 6.68 -13.73
C GLU A 95 -9.83 6.86 -13.95
N ALA A 96 -10.64 5.84 -13.69
CA ALA A 96 -12.09 5.93 -13.81
C ALA A 96 -12.71 6.92 -12.80
N ILE A 97 -12.17 6.99 -11.58
CA ILE A 97 -12.66 7.86 -10.50
C ILE A 97 -12.14 9.30 -10.66
N THR A 98 -10.86 9.47 -10.98
CA THR A 98 -10.17 10.76 -10.92
C THR A 98 -9.84 11.38 -12.28
N GLY A 99 -9.99 10.61 -13.37
CA GLY A 99 -9.65 11.02 -14.74
C GLY A 99 -8.16 10.97 -15.06
N ARG A 100 -7.30 10.53 -14.14
CA ARG A 100 -5.85 10.43 -14.31
C ARG A 100 -5.25 9.31 -13.45
N GLY A 101 -4.07 8.84 -13.84
CA GLY A 101 -3.33 7.78 -13.15
C GLY A 101 -1.87 8.15 -12.93
N GLY A 102 -1.19 7.43 -12.03
CA GLY A 102 0.23 7.61 -11.77
C GLY A 102 0.70 6.91 -10.50
N TRP A 103 2.03 6.95 -10.28
CA TRP A 103 2.68 6.36 -9.11
C TRP A 103 3.32 7.43 -8.22
N PRO A 104 3.31 7.27 -6.88
CA PRO A 104 2.75 6.14 -6.15
C PRO A 104 1.22 6.10 -6.24
N LEU A 105 0.69 4.91 -6.53
CA LEU A 105 -0.73 4.71 -6.68
C LEU A 105 -1.30 4.34 -5.32
N ASN A 106 -2.08 5.26 -4.73
CA ASN A 106 -2.71 5.05 -3.44
C ASN A 106 -4.22 4.98 -3.62
N VAL A 107 -4.83 3.86 -3.21
CA VAL A 107 -6.26 3.61 -3.35
C VAL A 107 -6.82 3.16 -2.02
N PHE A 108 -7.98 3.69 -1.65
CA PHE A 108 -8.74 3.24 -0.50
C PHE A 108 -9.74 2.17 -0.96
N LEU A 109 -9.75 1.03 -0.27
CA LEU A 109 -10.65 -0.08 -0.59
C LEU A 109 -11.56 -0.37 0.60
N THR A 110 -12.73 -0.92 0.30
CA THR A 110 -13.55 -1.58 1.33
C THR A 110 -12.80 -2.75 1.95
N PRO A 111 -13.23 -3.27 3.13
CA PRO A 111 -12.64 -4.46 3.73
C PRO A 111 -12.63 -5.70 2.81
N GLU A 112 -13.49 -5.72 1.78
CA GLU A 112 -13.56 -6.77 0.78
C GLU A 112 -12.49 -6.65 -0.33
N GLY A 113 -11.77 -5.53 -0.40
CA GLY A 113 -10.76 -5.24 -1.41
C GLY A 113 -11.29 -4.50 -2.65
N ASN A 114 -12.51 -3.97 -2.58
CA ASN A 114 -13.13 -3.24 -3.68
C ASN A 114 -12.80 -1.73 -3.60
N PRO A 115 -12.42 -1.08 -4.72
CA PRO A 115 -12.15 0.36 -4.79
C PRO A 115 -13.42 1.23 -4.79
#